data_AF-A0A833RAY8-F1
#
_entry.id   AF-A0A833RAY8-F1
#
_cell.length_a   1.000
_cell.length_b   1.000
_cell.length_c   1.000
_cell.angle_alpha   90.00
_cell.angle_beta   90.00
_cell.angle_gamma   90.00
#
_symmetry.space_group_name_H-M   'P 1'
#
loop_
_entity.id
_entity.type
_entity.pdbx_description
1 polymer ?
#
loop_
_entity_poly.entity_id
_entity_poly.type
_entity_poly.pdbx_seq_one_letter_code
_entity_poly.pdbx_strand_id
1 'polypeptide(L)'
;MGSRALFFRLLHLPILFFSFALSSPSSLLIPGEADHARVARETFQVDGDVAWVMQISDLHLSKYYPERASDLATLLAPALGVIRPALLLITGDITDAKTKDKTSSRQDESEWIAYRNAMNEVVLQSGIEKARIFDIRGNHDKYGVPYVRHELDFFSKYSVNAELNRTADIYSISLLVCSLSLSLSQE
;
A
#
# COMPACT_ATOMS: atom_id res chain seq x y z
N MET A 1 -6.80 -24.10 87.21
CA MET A 1 -5.49 -24.25 86.55
C MET A 1 -5.75 -24.40 85.07
N GLY A 2 -5.34 -23.40 84.28
CA GLY A 2 -5.82 -23.18 82.91
C GLY A 2 -5.13 -24.01 81.84
N SER A 3 -5.92 -24.45 80.86
CA SER A 3 -5.45 -24.91 79.55
C SER A 3 -5.08 -23.71 78.68
N ARG A 4 -3.86 -23.70 78.14
CA ARG A 4 -3.40 -22.70 77.17
C ARG A 4 -3.86 -23.13 75.77
N ALA A 5 -4.76 -22.35 75.17
CA ALA A 5 -5.00 -22.39 73.74
C ALA A 5 -3.97 -21.50 73.03
N LEU A 6 -3.17 -22.09 72.14
CA LEU A 6 -2.36 -21.35 71.16
C LEU A 6 -3.30 -20.89 70.04
N PHE A 7 -3.35 -19.58 69.78
CA PHE A 7 -3.85 -19.06 68.51
C PHE A 7 -2.78 -18.17 67.87
N PHE A 8 -2.41 -18.56 66.66
CA PHE A 8 -1.41 -17.92 65.81
C PHE A 8 -1.83 -16.49 65.46
N ARG A 9 -0.96 -15.50 65.71
CA ARG A 9 -1.04 -14.20 65.04
C ARG A 9 -0.58 -14.40 63.60
N LEU A 10 -1.51 -14.28 62.64
CA LEU A 10 -1.18 -14.18 61.22
C LEU A 10 -0.52 -12.81 60.97
N LEU A 11 0.81 -12.79 60.83
CA LEU A 11 1.53 -11.59 60.42
C LEU A 11 1.18 -11.33 58.94
N HIS A 12 0.47 -10.25 58.65
CA HIS A 12 0.24 -9.81 57.27
C HIS A 12 1.55 -9.25 56.72
N LEU A 13 2.27 -10.03 55.91
CA LEU A 13 3.33 -9.50 55.06
C LEU A 13 2.67 -8.65 53.96
N PRO A 14 3.12 -7.40 53.72
CA PRO A 14 2.67 -6.66 52.56
C PRO A 14 3.20 -7.35 51.30
N ILE A 15 2.30 -7.74 50.41
CA ILE A 15 2.64 -8.22 49.07
C ILE A 15 3.20 -7.02 48.31
N LEU A 16 4.53 -6.96 48.16
CA LEU A 16 5.20 -6.03 47.27
C LEU A 16 4.86 -6.43 45.83
N PHE A 17 3.95 -5.69 45.20
CA PHE A 17 3.77 -5.71 43.75
C PHE A 17 5.03 -5.15 43.10
N PHE A 18 5.93 -6.02 42.64
CA PHE A 18 6.95 -5.64 41.68
C PHE A 18 6.27 -5.54 40.31
N SER A 19 5.85 -4.32 39.94
CA SER A 19 5.57 -4.00 38.55
C SER A 19 6.88 -4.10 37.78
N PHE A 20 7.11 -5.23 37.11
CA PHE A 20 8.14 -5.31 36.08
C PHE A 20 7.67 -4.45 34.91
N ALA A 21 8.08 -3.18 34.89
CA ALA A 21 8.13 -2.45 33.64
C ALA A 21 9.17 -3.17 32.77
N LEU A 22 8.72 -3.87 31.72
CA LEU A 22 9.61 -4.25 30.63
C LEU A 22 10.10 -2.94 30.02
N SER A 23 11.28 -2.47 30.43
CA SER A 23 12.00 -1.48 29.66
C SER A 23 12.41 -2.16 28.36
N SER A 24 11.71 -1.86 27.29
CA SER A 24 12.18 -2.14 25.93
C SER A 24 13.64 -1.70 25.85
N PRO A 25 14.55 -2.51 25.29
CA PRO A 25 15.91 -2.04 25.09
C PRO A 25 15.82 -0.82 24.17
N SER A 26 16.22 0.33 24.68
CA SER A 26 16.47 1.50 23.85
C SER A 26 17.62 1.13 22.91
N SER A 27 17.27 0.58 21.75
CA SER A 27 18.18 0.46 20.63
C SER A 27 18.70 1.85 20.34
N LEU A 28 20.03 2.00 20.37
CA LEU A 28 20.73 3.20 19.93
C LEU A 28 20.12 3.64 18.60
N LEU A 29 19.49 4.82 18.57
CA LEU A 29 18.92 5.38 17.36
C LEU A 29 20.05 5.67 16.37
N ILE A 30 20.23 4.80 15.40
CA ILE A 30 20.78 5.19 14.11
C ILE A 30 19.64 5.90 13.38
N PRO A 31 19.73 7.21 13.09
CA PRO A 31 18.68 7.91 12.35
C PRO A 31 18.68 7.38 10.90
N GLY A 32 17.73 6.53 10.55
CA GLY A 32 17.59 6.01 9.18
C GLY A 32 16.68 4.81 9.01
N GLU A 33 16.48 4.01 10.06
CA GLU A 33 15.71 2.77 9.98
C GLU A 33 14.40 2.92 10.77
N ALA A 34 13.47 3.69 10.18
CA ALA A 34 12.06 3.51 10.53
C ALA A 34 11.70 2.05 10.24
N ASP A 35 11.00 1.39 11.15
CA ASP A 35 10.53 0.01 11.06
C ASP A 35 9.68 -0.17 9.79
N HIS A 36 10.33 -0.52 8.68
CA HIS A 36 9.66 -0.80 7.41
C HIS A 36 9.00 -2.16 7.53
N ALA A 37 7.68 -2.16 7.57
CA ALA A 37 6.93 -3.39 7.47
C ALA A 37 7.27 -4.06 6.13
N ARG A 38 8.11 -5.11 6.18
CA ARG A 38 8.45 -5.90 4.99
C ARG A 38 7.22 -6.45 4.27
N VAL A 39 6.14 -6.68 5.01
CA VAL A 39 4.88 -7.20 4.48
C VAL A 39 3.72 -6.39 5.03
N ALA A 40 2.95 -5.76 4.13
CA ALA A 40 1.64 -5.21 4.41
C ALA A 40 0.54 -6.20 4.00
N ARG A 41 -0.54 -6.25 4.76
CA ARG A 41 -1.72 -7.06 4.47
C ARG A 41 -2.93 -6.16 4.33
N GLU A 42 -3.59 -6.25 3.18
CA GLU A 42 -4.77 -5.46 2.86
C GLU A 42 -5.93 -6.41 2.58
N THR A 43 -7.12 -6.08 3.05
CA THR A 43 -8.33 -6.88 2.78
C THR A 43 -9.42 -5.98 2.23
N PHE A 44 -9.95 -6.35 1.08
CA PHE A 44 -11.06 -5.63 0.45
C PHE A 44 -12.29 -6.53 0.40
N GLN A 45 -13.42 -5.99 0.84
CA GLN A 45 -14.72 -6.61 0.61
C GLN A 45 -15.07 -6.48 -0.87
N VAL A 46 -15.66 -7.54 -1.42
CA VAL A 46 -16.17 -7.61 -2.78
C VAL A 46 -17.60 -8.08 -2.71
N ASP A 47 -18.49 -7.28 -3.30
CA ASP A 47 -19.90 -7.62 -3.41
C ASP A 47 -20.14 -8.63 -4.53
N GLY A 48 -21.06 -9.58 -4.29
CA GLY A 48 -21.41 -10.63 -5.25
C GLY A 48 -20.54 -11.86 -5.11
N ASP A 49 -20.60 -12.76 -6.10
CA ASP A 49 -19.92 -14.07 -6.06
C ASP A 49 -18.64 -14.11 -6.93
N VAL A 50 -18.36 -13.05 -7.69
CA VAL A 50 -17.23 -12.98 -8.63
C VAL A 50 -16.44 -11.69 -8.39
N ALA A 51 -15.13 -11.84 -8.17
CA ALA A 51 -14.20 -10.73 -8.09
C ALA A 51 -13.38 -10.61 -9.37
N TRP A 52 -13.40 -9.45 -10.01
CA TRP A 52 -12.52 -9.13 -11.15
C TRP A 52 -11.27 -8.41 -10.67
N VAL A 53 -10.09 -8.87 -11.10
CA VAL A 53 -8.83 -8.16 -10.92
C VAL A 53 -8.34 -7.74 -12.30
N MET A 54 -7.99 -6.47 -12.45
CA MET A 54 -7.39 -5.95 -13.67
C MET A 54 -5.90 -5.73 -13.45
N GLN A 55 -5.09 -6.15 -14.40
CA GLN A 55 -3.66 -5.87 -14.42
C GLN A 55 -3.31 -5.11 -15.71
N ILE A 56 -2.59 -4.00 -15.56
CA ILE A 56 -1.97 -3.26 -16.65
C ILE A 56 -0.47 -3.11 -16.38
N SER A 57 0.33 -2.96 -17.42
CA SER A 57 1.80 -2.93 -17.34
C SER A 57 2.36 -2.09 -18.49
N ASP A 58 3.64 -1.74 -18.41
CA ASP A 58 4.42 -1.17 -19.51
C ASP A 58 3.78 0.11 -20.09
N LEU A 59 3.35 1.00 -19.18
CA LEU A 59 2.65 2.24 -19.54
C LEU A 59 3.54 3.19 -20.34
N HIS A 60 4.84 3.22 -20.02
CA HIS A 60 5.87 4.04 -20.66
C HIS A 60 5.43 5.48 -20.94
N LEU A 61 4.95 6.16 -19.89
CA LEU A 61 4.61 7.57 -19.97
C LEU A 61 5.88 8.38 -20.23
N SER A 62 5.84 9.21 -21.25
CA SER A 62 7.01 9.89 -21.79
C SER A 62 6.74 11.37 -21.91
N LYS A 63 7.66 12.21 -21.44
CA LYS A 63 7.54 13.67 -21.63
C LYS A 63 7.62 14.09 -23.10
N TYR A 64 8.14 13.21 -23.95
CA TYR A 64 8.26 13.43 -25.38
C TYR A 64 7.00 13.00 -26.15
N TYR A 65 6.16 12.19 -25.51
CA TYR A 65 4.87 11.70 -26.01
C TYR A 65 3.79 11.92 -24.94
N PRO A 66 3.50 13.19 -24.59
CA PRO A 66 2.59 13.52 -23.49
C PRO A 66 1.16 12.99 -23.69
N GLU A 67 0.76 12.73 -24.93
CA GLU A 67 -0.52 12.11 -25.28
C GLU A 67 -0.74 10.76 -24.61
N ARG A 68 0.33 10.01 -24.27
CA ARG A 68 0.20 8.71 -23.60
C ARG A 68 -0.46 8.81 -22.23
N ALA A 69 -0.24 9.91 -21.52
CA ALA A 69 -0.85 10.13 -20.21
C ALA A 69 -2.35 10.43 -20.35
N SER A 70 -2.74 11.24 -21.35
CA SER A 70 -4.15 11.49 -21.64
C SER A 70 -4.86 10.25 -22.21
N ASP A 71 -4.17 9.46 -23.03
CA ASP A 71 -4.70 8.21 -23.58
C ASP A 71 -4.92 7.18 -22.48
N LEU A 72 -4.00 7.08 -21.51
CA LEU A 72 -4.18 6.24 -20.33
C LEU A 72 -5.50 6.57 -19.62
N ALA A 73 -5.76 7.85 -19.33
CA ALA A 73 -7.00 8.27 -18.68
C ALA A 73 -8.23 7.98 -19.56
N THR A 74 -8.17 8.37 -20.84
CA THR A 74 -9.27 8.25 -21.80
C THR A 74 -9.68 6.80 -22.06
N LEU A 75 -8.72 5.87 -22.03
CA LEU A 75 -8.96 4.45 -22.31
C LEU A 75 -9.25 3.64 -21.04
N LEU A 76 -8.50 3.88 -19.96
CA LEU A 76 -8.62 3.08 -18.75
C LEU A 76 -9.89 3.44 -17.96
N ALA A 77 -10.26 4.71 -17.87
CA ALA A 77 -11.40 5.10 -17.05
C ALA A 77 -12.73 4.47 -17.52
N PRO A 78 -13.08 4.47 -18.81
CA PRO A 78 -14.27 3.76 -19.30
C PRO A 78 -14.18 2.24 -19.09
N ALA A 79 -13.01 1.64 -19.31
CA ALA A 79 -12.81 0.21 -19.10
C ALA A 79 -13.06 -0.19 -17.64
N LEU A 80 -12.53 0.58 -16.68
CA LEU A 80 -12.78 0.38 -15.26
C LEU A 80 -14.25 0.61 -14.90
N GLY A 81 -14.92 1.58 -15.50
CA GLY A 81 -16.35 1.84 -15.28
C GLY A 81 -17.25 0.68 -15.73
N VAL A 82 -16.87 -0.03 -16.81
CA VAL A 82 -17.61 -1.20 -17.31
C VAL A 82 -17.28 -2.46 -16.50
N ILE A 83 -15.99 -2.76 -16.31
CA ILE A 83 -15.54 -4.01 -15.68
C ILE A 83 -15.79 -3.98 -14.17
N ARG A 84 -15.72 -2.80 -13.54
CA ARG A 84 -15.83 -2.59 -12.09
C ARG A 84 -14.95 -3.57 -11.30
N PRO A 85 -13.63 -3.57 -11.53
CA PRO A 85 -12.75 -4.52 -10.87
C PRO A 85 -12.67 -4.26 -9.36
N ALA A 86 -12.56 -5.35 -8.60
CA ALA A 86 -12.31 -5.31 -7.16
C ALA A 86 -10.91 -4.79 -6.82
N LEU A 87 -9.96 -4.91 -7.76
CA LEU A 87 -8.55 -4.54 -7.62
C LEU A 87 -7.95 -4.19 -8.98
N LEU A 88 -7.17 -3.11 -9.04
CA LEU A 88 -6.33 -2.74 -10.18
C LEU A 88 -4.86 -2.83 -9.79
N LEU A 89 -4.10 -3.62 -10.56
CA LEU A 89 -2.66 -3.76 -10.45
C LEU A 89 -1.97 -3.06 -11.62
N ILE A 90 -1.02 -2.18 -11.32
CA ILE A 90 -0.15 -1.51 -12.30
C ILE A 90 1.26 -2.06 -12.12
N THR A 91 1.72 -2.91 -13.03
CA THR A 91 2.89 -3.78 -12.80
C THR A 91 4.22 -3.26 -13.33
N GLY A 92 4.36 -1.95 -13.43
CA GLY A 92 5.65 -1.31 -13.69
C GLY A 92 5.83 -0.79 -15.10
N ASP A 93 7.06 -0.35 -15.35
CA ASP A 93 7.47 0.42 -16.52
C ASP A 93 6.47 1.57 -16.76
N ILE A 94 6.20 2.28 -15.66
CA ILE A 94 5.25 3.40 -15.61
C ILE A 94 5.78 4.54 -16.46
N THR A 95 7.08 4.83 -16.33
CA THR A 95 7.76 5.89 -17.05
C THR A 95 8.58 5.36 -18.21
N ASP A 96 8.80 6.20 -19.23
CA ASP A 96 9.72 5.88 -20.32
C ASP A 96 11.16 6.03 -19.82
N ALA A 97 11.48 7.04 -19.02
CA ALA A 97 12.81 7.24 -18.43
C ALA A 97 13.95 7.17 -19.47
N LYS A 98 13.67 7.64 -20.68
CA LYS A 98 14.58 7.70 -21.83
C LYS A 98 14.82 9.15 -22.23
N THR A 99 15.96 9.41 -22.86
CA THR A 99 16.15 10.66 -23.62
C THR A 99 15.35 10.64 -24.93
N LYS A 100 15.17 11.83 -25.54
CA LYS A 100 14.38 11.99 -26.78
C LYS A 100 14.79 11.00 -27.87
N ASP A 101 16.11 10.85 -28.04
CA ASP A 101 16.71 9.98 -29.06
C ASP A 101 16.86 8.52 -28.57
N LYS A 102 16.39 8.22 -27.35
CA LYS A 102 16.42 6.91 -26.68
C LYS A 102 17.82 6.32 -26.49
N THR A 103 18.85 7.16 -26.52
CA THR A 103 20.27 6.75 -26.42
C THR A 103 20.75 6.62 -24.98
N SER A 104 20.02 7.18 -24.01
CA SER A 104 20.33 7.10 -22.59
C SER A 104 19.08 7.08 -21.73
N SER A 105 19.25 6.72 -20.45
CA SER A 105 18.16 6.61 -19.48
C SER A 105 18.40 7.46 -18.25
N ARG A 106 17.35 8.15 -17.80
CA ARG A 106 17.29 8.87 -16.53
C ARG A 106 15.83 9.09 -16.15
N GLN A 107 15.56 9.21 -14.85
CA GLN A 107 14.26 9.67 -14.39
C GLN A 107 13.98 11.11 -14.86
N ASP A 108 12.72 11.38 -15.19
CA ASP A 108 12.22 12.72 -15.41
C ASP A 108 10.96 12.94 -14.56
N GLU A 109 10.99 13.94 -13.68
CA GLU A 109 9.90 14.21 -12.74
C GLU A 109 8.58 14.55 -13.45
N SER A 110 8.65 15.13 -14.66
CA SER A 110 7.44 15.48 -15.41
C SER A 110 6.63 14.25 -15.85
N GLU A 111 7.29 13.12 -16.11
CA GLU A 111 6.62 11.84 -16.44
C GLU A 111 5.84 11.30 -15.23
N TRP A 112 6.42 11.43 -14.03
CA TRP A 112 5.78 11.03 -12.78
C TRP A 112 4.62 11.96 -12.38
N ILE A 113 4.76 13.27 -12.61
CA ILE A 113 3.65 14.22 -12.44
C ILE A 113 2.52 13.89 -13.42
N ALA A 114 2.84 13.58 -14.67
CA ALA A 114 1.85 13.16 -15.68
C ALA A 114 1.14 11.87 -15.26
N TYR A 115 1.86 10.87 -14.77
CA TYR A 115 1.29 9.64 -14.22
C TYR A 115 0.29 9.92 -13.09
N ARG A 116 0.70 10.68 -12.06
CA ARG A 116 -0.16 11.04 -10.93
C ARG A 116 -1.44 11.73 -11.40
N ASN A 117 -1.30 12.70 -12.30
CA ASN A 117 -2.44 13.45 -12.81
C ASN A 117 -3.40 12.55 -13.61
N ALA A 118 -2.87 11.69 -14.49
CA ALA A 118 -3.67 10.73 -15.25
C ALA A 118 -4.40 9.75 -14.33
N MET A 119 -3.73 9.21 -13.30
CA MET A 119 -4.37 8.30 -12.35
C MET A 119 -5.43 8.98 -11.48
N ASN A 120 -5.25 10.26 -11.12
CA ASN A 120 -6.29 11.03 -10.46
C ASN A 120 -7.52 11.22 -11.34
N GLU A 121 -7.34 11.44 -12.64
CA GLU A 121 -8.43 11.50 -13.61
C GLU A 121 -9.12 10.15 -13.78
N VAL A 122 -8.36 9.05 -13.86
CA VAL A 122 -8.89 7.68 -13.90
C VAL A 122 -9.77 7.40 -12.69
N VAL A 123 -9.30 7.71 -11.48
CA VAL A 123 -10.06 7.54 -10.23
C VAL A 123 -11.36 8.34 -10.28
N LEU A 124 -11.26 9.62 -10.67
CA LEU A 124 -12.41 10.52 -10.74
C LEU A 124 -13.48 10.04 -11.73
N GLN A 125 -13.07 9.62 -12.93
CA GLN A 125 -13.99 9.30 -14.03
C GLN A 125 -14.56 7.87 -13.94
N SER A 126 -13.76 6.91 -13.48
CA SER A 126 -14.22 5.50 -13.36
C SER A 126 -15.00 5.23 -12.08
N GLY A 127 -14.82 6.05 -11.04
CA GLY A 127 -15.37 5.82 -9.71
C GLY A 127 -14.69 4.68 -8.94
N ILE A 128 -13.57 4.12 -9.43
CA ILE A 128 -12.79 3.15 -8.65
C ILE A 128 -12.24 3.82 -7.40
N GLU A 129 -12.31 3.14 -6.26
CA GLU A 129 -11.67 3.60 -5.04
C GLU A 129 -10.15 3.59 -5.22
N LYS A 130 -9.48 4.73 -4.99
CA LYS A 130 -8.02 4.84 -5.11
C LYS A 130 -7.27 3.79 -4.26
N ALA A 131 -7.82 3.42 -3.11
CA ALA A 131 -7.27 2.36 -2.26
C ALA A 131 -7.22 0.98 -2.93
N ARG A 132 -8.02 0.72 -3.97
CA ARG A 132 -8.02 -0.55 -4.72
C ARG A 132 -7.00 -0.57 -5.87
N ILE A 133 -6.20 0.47 -6.00
CA ILE A 133 -5.14 0.56 -7.01
C ILE A 133 -3.79 0.34 -6.32
N PHE A 134 -3.00 -0.58 -6.86
CA PHE A 134 -1.63 -0.83 -6.40
C PHE A 134 -0.69 -0.78 -7.60
N ASP A 135 0.32 0.08 -7.50
CA ASP A 135 1.38 0.18 -8.49
C ASP A 135 2.71 -0.33 -7.94
N ILE A 136 3.47 -1.01 -8.78
CA ILE A 136 4.83 -1.46 -8.48
C ILE A 136 5.78 -0.95 -9.56
N ARG A 137 7.08 -0.95 -9.24
CA ARG A 137 8.11 -0.46 -10.16
C ARG A 137 8.52 -1.52 -11.17
N GLY A 138 8.64 -1.11 -12.43
CA GLY A 138 9.43 -1.82 -13.43
C GLY A 138 10.91 -1.43 -13.36
N ASN A 139 11.68 -1.81 -14.39
CA ASN A 139 13.08 -1.41 -14.49
C ASN A 139 13.23 0.06 -14.94
N HIS A 140 12.33 0.56 -15.78
CA HIS A 140 12.37 1.96 -16.23
C HIS A 140 12.20 2.94 -15.08
N ASP A 141 11.40 2.57 -14.08
CA ASP A 141 11.09 3.37 -12.88
C ASP A 141 12.25 3.45 -11.87
N LYS A 142 13.39 2.83 -12.19
CA LYS A 142 14.59 2.77 -11.33
C LYS A 142 15.84 3.36 -11.98
N TYR A 143 15.80 3.70 -13.27
CA TYR A 143 17.00 4.18 -13.96
C TYR A 143 17.55 5.46 -13.35
N GLY A 144 18.81 5.42 -12.90
CA GLY A 144 19.48 6.55 -12.27
C GLY A 144 19.04 6.84 -10.83
N VAL A 145 18.23 5.97 -10.21
CA VAL A 145 17.84 6.08 -8.81
C VAL A 145 18.84 5.28 -7.95
N PRO A 146 19.66 5.92 -7.10
CA PRO A 146 20.70 5.23 -6.33
C PRO A 146 20.15 4.29 -5.25
N TYR A 147 19.10 4.71 -4.55
CA TYR A 147 18.42 3.94 -3.50
C TYR A 147 16.98 4.43 -3.29
N VAL A 148 16.15 3.63 -2.62
CA VAL A 148 14.74 3.94 -2.33
C VAL A 148 14.64 5.18 -1.44
N ARG A 149 13.71 6.10 -1.76
CA ARG A 149 13.51 7.43 -1.15
C ARG A 149 14.65 8.43 -1.41
N HIS A 150 15.54 8.18 -2.37
CA HIS A 150 16.47 9.21 -2.88
C HIS A 150 15.68 10.39 -3.50
N GLU A 151 16.29 11.56 -3.67
CA GLU A 151 15.62 12.73 -4.27
C GLU A 151 15.12 12.49 -5.71
N LEU A 152 15.75 11.57 -6.42
CA LEU A 152 15.39 11.12 -7.77
C LEU A 152 14.40 9.94 -7.76
N ASP A 153 14.04 9.44 -6.59
CA ASP A 153 13.05 8.40 -6.43
C ASP A 153 11.63 8.98 -6.50
N PHE A 154 11.18 9.22 -7.71
CA PHE A 154 9.87 9.82 -7.97
C PHE A 154 8.71 8.84 -7.78
N PHE A 155 8.93 7.52 -7.91
CA PHE A 155 7.91 6.54 -7.53
C PHE A 155 7.49 6.73 -6.07
N SER A 156 8.45 6.90 -5.15
CA SER A 156 8.17 7.16 -3.74
C SER A 156 7.55 8.53 -3.44
N LYS A 157 7.35 9.39 -4.46
CA LYS A 157 6.72 10.71 -4.33
C LYS A 157 5.37 10.82 -5.04
N TYR A 158 5.21 10.17 -6.19
CA TYR A 158 4.10 10.41 -7.12
C TYR A 158 3.28 9.17 -7.47
N SER A 159 3.71 7.97 -7.06
CA SER A 159 2.93 6.75 -7.27
C SER A 159 1.62 6.78 -6.48
N VAL A 160 0.65 5.99 -6.90
CA VAL A 160 -0.60 5.79 -6.16
C VAL A 160 -0.30 5.24 -4.77
N ASN A 161 0.63 4.28 -4.67
CA ASN A 161 1.08 3.77 -3.38
C ASN A 161 1.72 4.87 -2.52
N ALA A 162 2.57 5.74 -3.07
CA ALA A 162 3.15 6.85 -2.33
C ALA A 162 2.07 7.82 -1.81
N GLU A 163 1.07 8.17 -2.62
CA GLU A 163 -0.04 9.04 -2.19
C GLU A 163 -0.89 8.44 -1.05
N LEU A 164 -0.89 7.10 -0.91
CA LEU A 164 -1.56 6.37 0.15
C LEU A 164 -0.63 6.00 1.32
N ASN A 165 0.61 6.52 1.34
CA ASN A 165 1.65 6.17 2.32
C ASN A 165 1.96 4.67 2.39
N ARG A 166 1.79 3.95 1.27
CA ARG A 166 2.10 2.53 1.12
C ARG A 166 3.59 2.36 0.82
N THR A 167 4.33 1.90 1.84
CA THR A 167 5.80 1.81 1.82
C THR A 167 6.35 0.40 2.01
N ALA A 168 5.50 -0.62 2.12
CA ALA A 168 5.93 -2.00 2.33
C ALA A 168 6.57 -2.62 1.08
N ASP A 169 7.50 -3.55 1.28
CA ASP A 169 8.14 -4.27 0.17
C ASP A 169 7.20 -5.29 -0.49
N ILE A 170 6.33 -5.92 0.32
CA ILE A 170 5.41 -6.97 -0.11
C ILE A 170 3.99 -6.59 0.32
N TYR A 171 3.05 -6.63 -0.63
CA TYR A 171 1.63 -6.50 -0.36
C TYR A 171 0.95 -7.86 -0.53
N SER A 172 0.32 -8.34 0.55
CA SER A 172 -0.58 -9.48 0.53
C SER A 172 -2.00 -8.96 0.54
N ILE A 173 -2.70 -9.09 -0.59
CA ILE A 173 -4.05 -8.55 -0.77
C ILE A 173 -5.05 -9.70 -0.75
N SER A 174 -6.03 -9.63 0.14
CA SER A 174 -7.14 -10.57 0.23
C SER A 174 -8.42 -9.92 -0.28
N LEU A 175 -9.10 -10.57 -1.23
CA LEU A 175 -10.43 -10.17 -1.67
C LEU A 175 -11.46 -11.08 -0.99
N LEU A 176 -12.24 -10.52 -0.06
CA LEU A 176 -13.27 -11.26 0.66
C LEU A 176 -14.59 -11.11 -0.10
N VAL A 177 -15.03 -12.21 -0.70
CA VAL A 177 -16.31 -12.30 -1.41
C VAL A 177 -17.39 -12.61 -0.38
N CYS A 178 -18.32 -11.68 -0.18
CA CYS A 178 -19.40 -11.86 0.79
C CYS A 178 -20.67 -12.30 0.05
N SER A 179 -20.95 -13.60 0.06
CA SER A 179 -22.24 -14.09 -0.43
C SER A 179 -23.31 -13.70 0.58
N LEU A 180 -24.23 -12.80 0.20
CA LEU A 180 -25.47 -12.61 0.94
C LEU A 180 -26.24 -13.94 0.92
N SER A 181 -26.16 -14.72 1.99
CA SER A 181 -27.18 -15.75 2.22
C SER A 181 -28.49 -15.00 2.45
N LEU A 182 -29.33 -14.93 1.43
CA LEU A 182 -30.75 -14.65 1.63
C LEU A 182 -31.25 -15.72 2.61
N SER A 183 -31.36 -15.37 3.89
CA SER A 183 -32.21 -16.12 4.80
C SER A 183 -33.62 -15.94 4.25
N LEU A 184 -34.07 -16.91 3.46
CA LEU A 184 -35.49 -17.11 3.22
C LEU A 184 -36.12 -17.33 4.58
N SER A 185 -36.70 -16.27 5.15
CA SER A 185 -37.70 -16.40 6.18
C SER A 185 -38.81 -17.25 5.58
N GLN A 186 -38.92 -18.48 6.08
CA GLN A 186 -40.05 -19.36 5.81
C GLN A 186 -41.33 -18.61 6.17
N GLU A 187 -42.24 -18.49 5.20
CA GLU A 187 -43.67 -18.27 5.47
C GLU A 187 -44.29 -19.50 6.12
#